data_AF-U2QIL6-F1
#
_entry.id   AF-U2QIL6-F1
#
_cell.length_a   1.000
_cell.length_b   1.000
_cell.length_c   1.000
_cell.angle_alpha   90.00
_cell.angle_beta   90.00
_cell.angle_gamma   90.00
#
_symmetry.space_group_name_H-M   'P 1'
#
loop_
_entity.id
_entity.type
_entity.pdbx_description
1 polymer ?
#
loop_
_entity_poly.entity_id
_entity_poly.type
_entity_poly.pdbx_seq_one_letter_code
_entity_poly.pdbx_strand_id
1 'polypeptide(L)'
;MAHHSDRIKKELNIIKGMVLVTCSGTIGKVALVPEHWNNWTLNQHVMRIVSKEQYYALIFTWLNSEYGKELIRRQTYGSVVNEITDKQLGAIGIPIFKEDTINNSIISD
;
A
#
# COMPACT_ATOMS: atom_id res chain seq x y z
N MET A 1 7.11 -28.22 15.11
CA MET A 1 6.45 -26.99 15.61
C MET A 1 7.17 -25.69 15.23
N ALA A 2 8.40 -25.70 14.70
CA ALA A 2 9.15 -24.49 14.32
C ALA A 2 8.67 -23.80 13.02
N HIS A 3 8.20 -24.57 12.02
CA HIS A 3 7.84 -24.03 10.70
C HIS A 3 6.68 -23.02 10.68
N HIS A 4 5.79 -23.03 11.68
CA HIS A 4 4.67 -22.08 11.72
C HIS A 4 5.13 -20.67 12.13
N SER A 5 6.17 -20.57 12.97
CA SER A 5 6.63 -19.29 13.51
C SER A 5 7.36 -18.45 12.47
N ASP A 6 8.16 -19.09 11.61
CA ASP A 6 8.90 -18.40 10.55
C ASP A 6 7.98 -17.92 9.42
N ARG A 7 6.94 -18.70 9.08
CA ARG A 7 5.93 -18.30 8.10
C ARG A 7 5.13 -17.09 8.60
N ILE A 8 4.69 -17.14 9.86
CA ILE A 8 3.96 -16.03 10.49
C ILE A 8 4.84 -14.77 10.56
N LYS A 9 6.11 -14.89 10.96
CA LYS A 9 7.05 -13.76 10.94
C LYS A 9 7.18 -13.15 9.55
N LYS A 10 7.34 -13.97 8.51
CA LYS A 10 7.46 -13.48 7.13
C LYS A 10 6.16 -12.85 6.62
N GLU A 11 5.00 -13.37 7.04
CA GLU A 11 3.69 -12.82 6.69
C GLU A 11 3.37 -11.53 7.45
N LEU A 12 4.00 -11.25 8.60
CA LEU A 12 3.74 -10.08 9.43
C LEU A 12 4.76 -8.96 9.25
N ASN A 13 5.96 -9.29 8.77
CA ASN A 13 7.03 -8.32 8.59
C ASN A 13 6.77 -7.40 7.39
N ILE A 14 7.03 -6.12 7.57
CA ILE A 14 7.12 -5.16 6.47
C ILE A 14 8.57 -4.99 6.01
N ILE A 15 8.73 -4.76 4.71
CA ILE A 15 10.02 -4.50 4.08
C ILE A 15 9.94 -3.20 3.27
N LYS A 16 11.08 -2.55 3.10
CA LYS A 16 11.24 -1.36 2.29
C LYS A 16 10.60 -1.53 0.92
N GLY A 17 9.97 -0.46 0.44
CA GLY A 17 9.31 -0.45 -0.85
C GLY A 17 7.89 -1.04 -0.83
N MET A 18 7.42 -1.59 0.30
CA MET A 18 5.99 -1.83 0.46
C MET A 18 5.24 -0.51 0.63
N VAL A 19 4.00 -0.44 0.12
CA VAL A 19 3.08 0.66 0.38
C VAL A 19 2.05 0.19 1.41
N LEU A 20 1.81 0.98 2.44
CA LEU A 20 0.86 0.68 3.51
C LEU A 20 -0.37 1.56 3.38
N VAL A 21 -1.55 0.99 3.63
CA VAL A 21 -2.83 1.72 3.60
C VAL A 21 -3.64 1.40 4.86
N THR A 22 -4.09 2.41 5.58
CA THR A 22 -4.99 2.22 6.73
C THR A 22 -6.38 1.78 6.28
N CYS A 23 -6.93 0.73 6.89
CA CYS A 23 -8.15 0.08 6.43
C CYS A 23 -9.35 0.12 7.40
N SER A 24 -9.19 0.67 8.60
CA SER A 24 -10.28 0.87 9.57
C SER A 24 -10.06 2.15 10.37
N GLY A 25 -11.15 2.76 10.85
CA GLY A 25 -11.14 4.05 11.56
C GLY A 25 -10.84 5.22 10.61
N THR A 26 -9.57 5.60 10.47
CA THR A 26 -9.16 6.59 9.45
C THR A 26 -8.66 5.87 8.20
N ILE A 27 -9.53 5.67 7.22
CA ILE A 27 -9.18 4.95 5.99
C ILE A 27 -8.40 5.83 5.01
N GLY A 28 -7.45 5.21 4.31
CA GLY A 28 -6.80 5.80 3.14
C GLY A 28 -5.60 6.70 3.46
N LYS A 29 -5.03 6.60 4.67
CA LYS A 29 -3.67 7.11 4.90
C LYS A 29 -2.70 6.14 4.23
N VAL A 30 -1.82 6.68 3.40
CA VAL A 30 -0.90 5.90 2.58
C VAL A 30 0.54 6.24 2.96
N ALA A 31 1.34 5.23 3.27
CA ALA A 31 2.75 5.40 3.64
C ALA A 31 3.65 4.48 2.81
N LEU A 32 4.86 4.93 2.51
CA LEU A 32 5.90 4.10 1.91
C LEU A 32 6.81 3.58 3.02
N VAL A 33 7.08 2.27 3.04
CA VAL A 33 7.94 1.66 4.05
C VAL A 33 9.41 2.06 3.79
N PRO A 34 10.07 2.78 4.72
CA PRO A 34 11.48 3.12 4.62
C PRO A 34 12.38 1.96 5.09
N GLU A 35 13.68 2.05 4.81
CA GLU A 35 14.68 1.04 5.20
C GLU A 35 14.65 0.71 6.72
N HIS A 36 14.53 1.73 7.57
CA HIS A 36 14.60 1.55 9.03
C HIS A 36 13.37 0.88 9.65
N TRP A 37 12.31 0.64 8.86
CA TRP A 37 11.13 -0.13 9.29
C TRP A 37 11.20 -1.61 8.89
N ASN A 38 12.28 -2.03 8.24
CA ASN A 38 12.46 -3.44 7.86
C ASN A 38 12.28 -4.35 9.07
N ASN A 39 11.50 -5.42 8.89
CA ASN A 39 11.15 -6.42 9.90
C ASN A 39 10.27 -5.92 11.04
N TRP A 40 9.68 -4.73 10.94
CA TRP A 40 8.62 -4.32 11.86
C TRP A 40 7.34 -5.09 11.58
N THR A 41 6.50 -5.25 12.61
CA THR A 41 5.21 -5.94 12.50
C THR A 41 4.11 -4.97 12.10
N LEU A 42 3.27 -5.39 11.16
CA LEU A 42 2.11 -4.61 10.71
C LEU A 42 0.90 -4.78 11.66
N ASN A 43 0.17 -3.69 11.91
CA ASN A 43 -1.10 -3.71 12.62
C ASN A 43 -2.22 -4.31 11.74
N GLN A 44 -3.17 -5.03 12.33
CA GLN A 44 -4.33 -5.63 11.65
C GLN A 44 -5.24 -4.63 10.89
N HIS A 45 -5.19 -3.34 11.24
CA HIS A 45 -5.95 -2.27 10.57
C HIS A 45 -5.12 -1.55 9.49
N VAL A 46 -4.06 -2.19 9.01
CA VAL A 46 -3.22 -1.69 7.92
C VAL A 46 -3.00 -2.81 6.91
N MET A 47 -3.23 -2.52 5.64
CA MET A 47 -2.94 -3.41 4.53
C MET A 47 -1.62 -3.06 3.87
N ARG A 48 -0.94 -4.07 3.33
CA ARG A 48 0.28 -3.93 2.53
C ARG A 48 -0.04 -4.11 1.05
N ILE A 49 0.55 -3.25 0.23
CA ILE A 49 0.59 -3.38 -1.23
C ILE A 49 2.04 -3.69 -1.61
N VAL A 50 2.21 -4.78 -2.35
CA VAL A 50 3.50 -5.25 -2.85
C VAL A 50 3.47 -5.16 -4.37
N SER A 51 4.48 -4.55 -4.96
CA SER A 51 4.63 -4.38 -6.40
C SER A 51 6.07 -4.66 -6.83
N LYS A 52 6.32 -4.69 -8.15
CA LYS A 52 7.68 -4.72 -8.70
C LYS A 52 8.43 -3.43 -8.32
N GLU A 53 9.76 -3.48 -8.40
CA GLU A 53 10.60 -2.30 -8.20
C GLU A 53 10.18 -1.15 -9.14
N GLN A 54 10.41 0.10 -8.70
CA GLN A 54 9.94 1.35 -9.31
C GLN A 54 8.43 1.62 -9.19
N TYR A 55 7.57 0.60 -9.28
CA TYR A 55 6.11 0.80 -9.21
C TYR A 55 5.58 1.16 -7.82
N TYR A 56 6.26 0.80 -6.74
CA TYR A 56 5.81 1.17 -5.39
C TYR A 56 5.76 2.68 -5.18
N ALA A 57 6.69 3.43 -5.78
CA ALA A 57 6.74 4.88 -5.68
C ALA A 57 5.58 5.53 -6.44
N LEU A 58 5.26 4.99 -7.62
CA LEU A 58 4.08 5.38 -8.38
C LEU A 58 2.79 5.12 -7.60
N ILE A 59 2.62 3.90 -7.06
CA ILE A 59 1.43 3.54 -6.29
C ILE A 59 1.28 4.45 -5.07
N PHE A 60 2.38 4.65 -4.31
CA PHE A 60 2.39 5.58 -3.18
C PHE A 60 1.97 6.99 -3.57
N THR A 61 2.54 7.53 -4.64
CA THR A 61 2.24 8.90 -5.13
C THR A 61 0.81 9.00 -5.63
N TRP A 62 0.36 8.03 -6.42
CA TRP A 62 -0.99 7.98 -6.98
C TRP A 62 -2.06 7.93 -5.88
N LEU A 63 -1.91 7.01 -4.93
CA LEU A 63 -2.88 6.84 -3.84
C LEU A 63 -2.86 8.03 -2.85
N ASN A 64 -1.76 8.78 -2.75
CA ASN A 64 -1.70 10.04 -1.98
C ASN A 64 -2.24 11.27 -2.74
N SER A 65 -2.48 11.18 -4.04
CA SER A 65 -3.11 12.25 -4.79
C SER A 65 -4.56 12.46 -4.34
N GLU A 66 -5.13 13.64 -4.59
CA GLU A 66 -6.55 13.91 -4.29
C GLU A 66 -7.49 12.92 -4.99
N TYR A 67 -7.15 12.53 -6.22
CA TYR A 67 -7.92 11.54 -6.97
C TYR A 67 -7.79 10.14 -6.38
N GLY A 68 -6.57 9.71 -6.04
CA GLY A 68 -6.33 8.40 -5.42
C GLY A 68 -7.01 8.24 -4.06
N LYS A 69 -7.01 9.29 -3.23
CA LYS A 69 -7.76 9.33 -1.97
C LYS A 69 -9.25 9.14 -2.20
N GLU A 70 -9.80 9.77 -3.23
CA GLU A 70 -11.22 9.63 -3.58
C GLU A 70 -11.56 8.22 -4.08
N LEU A 71 -10.69 7.61 -4.88
CA LEU A 71 -10.84 6.21 -5.29
C LEU A 71 -10.87 5.25 -4.08
N ILE A 72 -10.00 5.48 -3.08
CA ILE A 72 -10.02 4.68 -1.85
C ILE A 72 -11.34 4.89 -1.10
N ARG A 73 -11.79 6.14 -0.94
CA ARG A 73 -13.02 6.48 -0.21
C ARG A 73 -14.26 5.81 -0.80
N ARG A 74 -14.36 5.77 -2.14
CA ARG A 74 -15.48 5.13 -2.86
C ARG A 74 -15.62 3.64 -2.57
N GLN A 75 -14.53 3.00 -2.18
CA GLN A 75 -14.48 1.57 -1.89
C GLN A 75 -14.78 1.25 -0.42
N THR A 76 -14.98 2.28 0.43
CA THR A 76 -15.26 2.09 1.85
C THR A 76 -16.71 1.70 2.08
N TYR A 77 -16.94 0.91 3.13
CA TYR A 77 -18.28 0.49 3.55
C TYR A 77 -18.35 0.48 5.08
N GLY A 78 -19.55 0.41 5.63
CA GLY A 78 -19.78 0.36 7.07
C GLY A 78 -20.75 1.46 7.52
N SER A 79 -21.52 1.17 8.57
CA SER A 79 -22.51 2.11 9.11
C SER A 79 -22.01 2.91 10.30
N VAL A 80 -21.06 2.37 11.08
CA VAL A 80 -20.56 2.98 12.32
C VAL A 80 -19.04 3.07 12.29
N VAL A 81 -18.37 1.99 11.91
CA VAL A 81 -16.94 1.98 11.60
C VAL A 81 -16.82 1.71 10.11
N ASN A 82 -16.22 2.66 9.39
CA ASN A 82 -15.90 2.44 7.99
C ASN A 82 -14.71 1.48 7.91
N GLU A 83 -14.78 0.56 6.96
CA GLU A 83 -13.70 -0.36 6.61
C GLU A 83 -13.50 -0.46 5.09
N ILE A 84 -12.36 -1.02 4.70
CA ILE A 84 -12.06 -1.42 3.33
C ILE A 84 -11.36 -2.78 3.35
N THR A 85 -11.81 -3.70 2.50
CA THR A 85 -11.22 -5.04 2.34
C THR A 85 -10.05 -5.04 1.36
N ASP A 86 -9.26 -6.11 1.38
CA ASP A 86 -8.18 -6.37 0.41
C ASP A 86 -8.70 -6.39 -1.04
N LYS A 87 -9.86 -7.01 -1.28
CA LYS A 87 -10.51 -7.05 -2.59
C LYS A 87 -10.91 -5.67 -3.09
N GLN A 88 -11.49 -4.85 -2.21
CA GLN A 88 -11.91 -3.49 -2.53
C GLN A 88 -10.71 -2.58 -2.82
N LEU A 89 -9.66 -2.68 -2.00
CA LEU A 89 -8.40 -1.96 -2.24
C LEU A 89 -7.74 -2.41 -3.56
N GLY A 90 -7.73 -3.71 -3.84
CA GLY A 90 -7.18 -4.28 -5.07
C GLY A 90 -7.94 -3.94 -6.35
N ALA A 91 -9.20 -3.50 -6.23
CA ALA A 91 -10.00 -3.03 -7.37
C ALA A 91 -9.74 -1.56 -7.74
N ILE A 92 -8.92 -0.83 -6.97
CA ILE A 92 -8.56 0.54 -7.28
C ILE A 92 -7.63 0.56 -8.49
N GLY A 93 -8.04 1.27 -9.55
CA GLY A 93 -7.22 1.45 -10.74
C GLY A 93 -5.92 2.21 -10.44
N ILE A 94 -4.80 1.66 -10.90
CA ILE A 94 -3.49 2.31 -10.91
C ILE A 94 -3.16 2.71 -12.35
N PRO A 95 -2.55 3.88 -12.60
CA PRO A 95 -2.14 4.28 -13.94
C PRO A 95 -1.19 3.24 -14.55
N ILE A 96 -1.47 2.86 -15.80
CA ILE A 96 -0.60 2.00 -16.60
C ILE A 96 0.11 2.90 -17.60
N PHE A 97 1.44 2.81 -17.62
CA PHE A 97 2.25 3.50 -18.61
C PHE A 97 2.42 2.62 -19.85
N LYS A 98 2.48 3.26 -21.03
CA LYS A 98 2.68 2.56 -22.30
C LYS A 98 4.03 1.84 -22.36
N GLU A 99 5.02 2.44 -21.72
CA GLU A 99 6.36 1.88 -21.53
C GLU A 99 6.51 1.50 -20.06
N ASP A 100 7.21 0.40 -19.77
CA ASP A 100 7.56 -0.04 -18.41
C ASP A 100 8.74 0.80 -17.85
N THR A 101 8.62 2.12 -18.00
CA THR A 101 9.65 3.11 -17.65
C THR A 101 9.00 4.21 -16.83
N ILE A 102 9.45 4.36 -15.59
CA ILE A 102 9.05 5.47 -14.72
C ILE A 102 10.23 6.45 -14.66
N ASN A 103 9.96 7.73 -14.99
CA ASN A 103 10.95 8.78 -14.85
C ASN A 103 11.26 9.00 -13.36
N ASN A 104 12.53 8.79 -12.99
CA ASN A 104 13.02 8.93 -11.62
C ASN A 104 13.60 10.33 -11.32
N SER A 105 13.53 11.25 -12.28
CA SER A 105 13.97 12.64 -12.11
C SER A 105 12.85 13.61 -12.52
N ILE A 106 12.72 14.69 -11.75
CA ILE A 106 11.85 15.83 -12.06
C ILE A 106 12.53 16.78 -13.07
N ILE A 107 13.87 16.74 -13.12
CA ILE A 107 14.69 17.57 -14.01
C ILE A 107 15.30 16.64 -15.06
N SER A 108 15.01 16.93 -16.32
CA SER A 108 15.75 16.38 -17.45
C SER A 108 17.01 17.21 -17.67
N ASP A 109 18.18 16.56 -17.73
CA ASP A 109 19.43 17.18 -18.21
C ASP A 109 19.30 17.64 -19.66
#